data_AF-A0A8T3RDQ2-F1
#
_entry.id   AF-A0A8T3RDQ2-F1
#
_cell.length_a   1.000
_cell.length_b   1.000
_cell.length_c   1.000
_cell.angle_alpha   90.00
_cell.angle_beta   90.00
_cell.angle_gamma   90.00
#
_symmetry.space_group_name_H-M   'P 1'
#
loop_
_entity.id
_entity.type
_entity.pdbx_description
1 polymer ?
#
loop_
_entity_poly.entity_id
_entity_poly.type
_entity_poly.pdbx_seq_one_letter_code
_entity_poly.pdbx_strand_id
1 'polypeptide(L)'
;MSIGGGARFRADGRTPGQMRPVSMTLDVQKWAAASCLIRMGDTHVLCAATVEDRIPPHLRGKGTGWVTAEYSMLPGATSERSQRESTKG
;
A
#
# COMPACT_ATOMS: atom_id res chain seq x y z
N MET A 1 -43.04 20.39 -7.46
CA MET A 1 -42.08 20.12 -6.37
C MET A 1 -40.98 19.21 -6.91
N SER A 2 -39.84 19.76 -7.32
CA SER A 2 -38.64 18.98 -7.65
C SER A 2 -37.77 18.90 -6.40
N ILE A 3 -37.62 17.71 -5.83
CA ILE A 3 -36.64 17.48 -4.76
C ILE A 3 -35.25 17.54 -5.37
N GLY A 4 -34.51 18.60 -5.07
CA GLY A 4 -33.16 18.83 -5.57
C GLY A 4 -32.21 17.74 -5.10
N GLY A 5 -31.72 16.93 -6.04
CA GLY A 5 -30.61 15.99 -5.84
C GLY A 5 -29.30 16.76 -5.74
N GLY A 6 -29.05 17.40 -4.59
CA GLY A 6 -27.76 18.03 -4.31
C GLY A 6 -26.67 16.96 -4.28
N ALA A 7 -25.64 17.11 -5.13
CA ALA A 7 -24.47 16.24 -5.12
C ALA A 7 -23.88 16.22 -3.70
N ARG A 8 -24.00 15.08 -3.02
CA ARG A 8 -23.36 14.88 -1.71
C ARG A 8 -21.86 14.75 -1.93
N PHE A 9 -21.16 15.87 -1.76
CA PHE A 9 -19.70 15.89 -1.73
C PHE A 9 -19.20 15.25 -0.43
N ARG A 10 -18.06 14.56 -0.53
CA ARG A 10 -17.34 13.98 0.61
C ARG A 10 -16.64 15.10 1.41
N ALA A 11 -16.13 14.78 2.59
CA ALA A 11 -15.45 15.73 3.48
C ALA A 11 -14.26 16.46 2.82
N ASP A 12 -13.65 15.86 1.81
CA ASP A 12 -12.54 16.41 1.03
C ASP A 12 -12.99 16.99 -0.32
N GLY A 13 -14.28 17.28 -0.48
CA GLY A 13 -14.85 17.91 -1.67
C GLY A 13 -14.99 16.99 -2.89
N ARG A 14 -14.59 15.71 -2.78
CA ARG A 14 -14.72 14.74 -3.88
C ARG A 14 -16.15 14.27 -4.08
N THR A 15 -16.50 13.89 -5.30
CA THR A 15 -17.76 13.18 -5.57
C THR A 15 -17.70 11.74 -5.02
N PRO A 16 -18.86 11.07 -4.81
CA PRO A 16 -18.86 9.69 -4.33
C PRO A 16 -18.07 8.71 -5.23
N GLY A 17 -18.04 8.95 -6.55
CA GLY A 17 -17.30 8.13 -7.52
C GLY A 17 -15.86 8.57 -7.78
N GLN A 18 -15.40 9.68 -7.18
CA GLN A 18 -14.06 10.22 -7.44
C GLN A 18 -13.02 9.63 -6.48
N MET A 19 -11.97 9.02 -7.03
CA MET A 19 -10.81 8.55 -6.26
C MET A 19 -10.02 9.71 -5.62
N ARG A 20 -9.22 9.41 -4.59
CA ARG A 20 -8.23 10.36 -4.07
C ARG A 20 -7.15 10.61 -5.13
N PRO A 21 -6.45 11.76 -5.10
CA PRO A 21 -5.27 11.96 -5.95
C PRO A 21 -4.26 10.82 -5.76
N VAL A 22 -3.78 10.24 -6.86
CA VAL A 22 -2.81 9.14 -6.85
C VAL A 22 -1.49 9.63 -7.44
N SER A 23 -0.38 9.33 -6.78
CA SER A 23 0.96 9.51 -7.34
C SER A 23 1.88 8.36 -6.97
N MET A 24 2.88 8.13 -7.81
CA MET A 24 3.86 7.05 -7.65
C MET A 24 5.25 7.62 -7.95
N THR A 25 6.18 7.42 -7.03
CA THR A 25 7.60 7.74 -7.21
C THR A 25 8.39 6.44 -7.20
N LEU A 26 9.05 6.13 -8.31
CA LEU A 26 9.86 4.91 -8.46
C LEU A 26 11.25 5.10 -7.86
N ASP A 27 11.96 4.00 -7.66
CA ASP A 27 13.39 3.95 -7.29
C ASP A 27 13.73 4.69 -5.98
N VAL A 28 12.81 4.67 -5.03
CA VAL A 28 12.93 5.33 -3.72
C VAL A 28 13.85 4.61 -2.73
N GLN A 29 14.11 3.32 -2.94
CA GLN A 29 15.08 2.52 -2.17
C GLN A 29 16.21 2.03 -3.07
N LYS A 30 17.42 2.51 -2.81
CA LYS A 30 18.65 2.20 -3.59
C LYS A 30 18.94 0.70 -3.73
N TRP A 31 18.62 -0.09 -2.71
CA TRP A 31 19.06 -1.49 -2.60
C TRP A 31 17.99 -2.50 -2.99
N ALA A 32 16.73 -2.08 -3.11
CA ALA A 32 15.67 -2.96 -3.59
C ALA A 32 15.84 -3.20 -5.10
N ALA A 33 15.44 -4.38 -5.59
CA ALA A 33 15.46 -4.66 -7.03
C ALA A 33 14.48 -3.74 -7.79
N ALA A 34 13.35 -3.44 -7.16
CA ALA A 34 12.46 -2.35 -7.54
C ALA A 34 11.82 -1.75 -6.28
N SER A 35 11.50 -0.46 -6.30
CA SER A 35 10.79 0.20 -5.21
C SER A 35 9.88 1.32 -5.69
N CYS A 36 8.84 1.60 -4.92
CA CYS A 36 7.88 2.65 -5.22
C CYS A 36 7.30 3.24 -3.92
N LEU A 37 7.25 4.57 -3.83
CA LEU A 37 6.40 5.27 -2.88
C LEU A 37 5.08 5.61 -3.59
N ILE A 38 4.00 4.89 -3.24
CA ILE A 38 2.65 5.18 -3.72
C ILE A 38 1.92 6.08 -2.72
N ARG A 39 1.23 7.09 -3.23
CA ARG A 39 0.38 8.00 -2.45
C ARG A 39 -1.03 7.99 -2.99
N MET A 40 -2.02 7.91 -2.10
CA MET A 40 -3.44 8.01 -2.39
C MET A 40 -4.07 9.01 -1.42
N GLY A 41 -4.02 10.30 -1.77
CA GLY A 41 -4.19 11.39 -0.81
C GLY A 41 -3.15 11.28 0.31
N ASP A 42 -3.60 11.27 1.56
CA ASP A 42 -2.72 11.17 2.73
C ASP A 42 -2.25 9.74 3.06
N THR A 43 -2.80 8.73 2.38
CA THR A 43 -2.32 7.34 2.54
C THR A 43 -1.06 7.14 1.72
N HIS A 44 0.07 6.93 2.38
CA HIS A 44 1.36 6.70 1.75
C HIS A 44 1.86 5.29 2.07
N VAL A 45 2.31 4.55 1.06
CA VAL A 45 2.84 3.19 1.22
C VAL A 45 4.16 3.08 0.48
N LEU A 46 5.19 2.60 1.18
CA LEU A 46 6.48 2.28 0.60
C LEU A 46 6.49 0.79 0.21
N CYS A 47 6.56 0.51 -1.07
CA CYS A 47 6.64 -0.83 -1.61
C CYS A 47 8.07 -1.11 -2.08
N ALA A 48 8.59 -2.29 -1.75
CA ALA A 48 9.86 -2.79 -2.23
C ALA A 48 9.69 -4.23 -2.74
N ALA A 49 10.37 -4.55 -3.83
CA ALA A 49 10.45 -5.90 -4.36
C ALA A 49 11.91 -6.37 -4.29
N THR A 50 12.09 -7.60 -3.80
CA THR A 50 13.37 -8.30 -3.74
C THR A 50 13.23 -9.63 -4.47
N VAL A 51 14.35 -10.15 -4.97
CA VAL A 51 14.40 -11.45 -5.65
C VAL A 51 15.31 -12.36 -4.84
N GLU A 52 14.85 -13.57 -4.58
CA GLU A 52 15.63 -14.61 -3.93
C GLU A 52 15.65 -15.87 -4.80
N ASP A 53 16.83 -16.49 -4.93
CA ASP A 53 17.01 -17.78 -5.61
C ASP A 53 16.55 -18.94 -4.72
N ARG A 54 15.35 -18.82 -4.15
CA ARG A 54 14.74 -19.81 -3.27
C ARG A 54 13.23 -19.82 -3.45
N ILE A 55 12.67 -21.02 -3.51
CA ILE A 55 11.23 -21.24 -3.48
C ILE A 55 10.83 -21.97 -2.19
N PRO A 56 9.60 -21.75 -1.69
CA PRO A 56 9.04 -22.53 -0.58
C PRO A 56 9.15 -24.05 -0.80
N PRO A 57 9.39 -24.86 0.25
CA PRO A 57 9.59 -26.31 0.12
C PRO A 57 8.47 -27.05 -0.63
N HIS A 58 7.21 -26.61 -0.45
CA HIS A 58 6.03 -27.21 -1.09
C HIS A 58 5.91 -26.94 -2.60
N LEU A 59 6.81 -26.11 -3.17
CA LEU A 59 6.88 -25.81 -4.60
C LEU A 59 8.11 -26.40 -5.30
N ARG A 60 9.00 -27.08 -4.57
CA ARG A 60 10.20 -27.70 -5.15
C ARG A 60 9.84 -28.72 -6.23
N GLY A 61 10.55 -28.66 -7.36
CA GLY A 61 10.37 -29.56 -8.49
C GLY A 61 9.18 -29.24 -9.40
N LYS A 62 8.37 -28.20 -9.11
CA LYS A 62 7.20 -27.83 -9.92
C LYS A 62 7.51 -26.91 -11.10
N GLY A 63 8.73 -26.37 -11.20
CA GLY A 63 9.13 -25.45 -12.27
C GLY A 63 8.43 -24.09 -12.24
N THR A 64 7.83 -23.71 -11.11
CA THR A 64 7.07 -22.46 -10.93
C THR A 64 7.79 -21.50 -9.97
N GLY A 65 7.66 -20.20 -10.22
CA GLY A 65 8.07 -19.16 -9.27
C GLY A 65 7.09 -18.97 -8.11
N TRP A 66 7.43 -18.08 -7.18
CA TRP A 66 6.60 -17.72 -6.03
C TRP A 66 6.71 -16.23 -5.73
N VAL A 67 5.62 -15.62 -5.26
CA VAL A 67 5.58 -14.24 -4.76
C VAL A 67 4.93 -14.26 -3.38
N THR A 68 5.56 -13.59 -2.42
CA THR A 68 5.01 -13.34 -1.09
C THR A 68 5.13 -11.85 -0.77
N ALA A 69 4.40 -11.39 0.23
CA ALA A 69 4.45 -10.00 0.68
C ALA A 69 4.48 -9.94 2.21
N GLU A 70 5.20 -8.96 2.72
CA GLU A 70 5.13 -8.54 4.11
C GLU A 70 4.47 -7.17 4.18
N TYR A 71 3.78 -6.90 5.28
CA TYR A 71 3.14 -5.63 5.54
C TYR A 71 3.49 -5.16 6.94
N SER A 72 3.82 -3.89 7.08
CA SER A 72 3.95 -3.27 8.39
C SER A 72 3.49 -1.82 8.33
N MET A 73 2.91 -1.36 9.44
CA MET A 73 2.50 0.01 9.62
C MET A 73 3.41 0.69 10.63
N LEU A 74 3.97 1.85 10.27
CA LEU A 74 4.75 2.65 11.22
C LEU A 74 3.82 3.12 12.37
N PRO A 75 4.31 3.15 13.63
CA PRO A 75 3.51 3.56 14.79
C PRO A 75 2.76 4.89 14.66
N GLY A 76 3.26 5.82 13.85
CA GLY A 76 2.67 7.15 13.63
C GLY A 76 1.88 7.28 12.32
N ALA A 77 1.50 6.19 11.65
CA ALA A 77 0.79 6.24 10.38
C ALA A 77 -0.72 6.56 10.51
N THR A 78 -1.27 6.53 11.73
CA THR A 78 -2.67 6.79 12.06
C THR A 78 -2.80 7.93 13.06
N SER A 79 -4.02 8.44 13.26
CA SER A 79 -4.31 9.53 14.22
C SER A 79 -3.94 9.18 15.65
N GLU A 80 -4.08 7.90 16.02
CA GLU A 80 -3.60 7.35 17.27
C GLU A 80 -2.37 6.49 17.01
N ARG A 81 -1.42 6.50 17.95
CA ARG A 81 -0.18 5.73 17.81
C ARG A 81 -0.48 4.23 17.92
N SER A 82 -0.08 3.46 16.92
CA SER A 82 -0.16 1.98 16.95
C SER A 82 1.09 1.36 17.56
N GLN A 83 0.95 0.18 18.17
CA GLN A 83 2.10 -0.61 18.64
C GLN A 83 2.78 -1.25 17.42
N ARG A 84 4.12 -1.27 17.41
CA ARG A 84 4.89 -1.90 16.34
C ARG A 84 4.69 -3.42 16.39
N GLU A 85 4.31 -4.03 15.26
CA GLU A 85 4.07 -5.48 15.19
C GLU A 85 5.33 -6.31 15.49
N SER A 86 6.52 -5.83 15.13
CA SER A 86 7.79 -6.49 15.41
C SER A 86 8.19 -6.53 16.90
N THR A 87 7.41 -5.95 17.80
CA THR A 87 7.71 -5.94 19.25
C THR A 87 7.07 -7.11 19.98
N LYS A 88 6.25 -7.93 19.32
CA LYS A 88 5.82 -9.24 19.84
C LYS A 88 6.87 -10.28 19.43
N GLY A 89 7.98 -10.30 20.15
CA GLY A 89 8.92 -11.43 20.14
C GLY A 89 8.31 -12.66 20.81
#